data_AF-A0AAU5ZA78-F1
#
_entry.id   AF-A0AAU5ZA78-F1
#
_cell.length_a   1.000
_cell.length_b   1.000
_cell.length_c   1.000
_cell.angle_alpha   90.00
_cell.angle_beta   90.00
_cell.angle_gamma   90.00
#
_symmetry.space_group_name_H-M   'P 1'
#
loop_
_entity.id
_entity.type
_entity.pdbx_description
1 polymer ?
#
loop_
_entity_poly.entity_id
_entity_poly.type
_entity_poly.pdbx_seq_one_letter_code
_entity_poly.pdbx_strand_id
1 'polypeptide(L)'
;MASPVGVGRAVAAARMATPGKRRMPAEALAVLKLRLQEDRFFRRNQLRDLLDRSRPNRPKEQCTTARIEVQAQLTAAAIEVLSDIEAALIRMNTGRYGRCQMCEAATGLQRLLIVPHTRYCARCHRAKEIGARRADRGGWVDGLAAHGDVLGDGDPGLA
;
A
#
# COMPACT_ATOMS: atom_id res chain seq x y z
N MET A 1 -24.14 -35.77 36.49
CA MET A 1 -24.89 -34.61 37.05
C MET A 1 -24.02 -33.38 36.94
N ALA A 2 -24.65 -32.25 36.62
CA ALA A 2 -24.15 -31.20 35.75
C ALA A 2 -23.00 -30.32 36.30
N SER A 3 -22.19 -29.84 35.35
CA SER A 3 -21.39 -28.60 35.37
C SER A 3 -22.31 -27.36 35.54
N PRO A 4 -21.87 -26.07 35.50
CA PRO A 4 -20.53 -25.47 35.62
C PRO A 4 -20.51 -24.11 36.40
N VAL A 5 -19.33 -23.50 36.56
CA VAL A 5 -19.16 -22.01 36.56
C VAL A 5 -17.85 -21.77 35.78
N GLY A 6 -17.71 -20.96 34.74
CA GLY A 6 -18.50 -19.82 34.28
C GLY A 6 -17.62 -18.57 34.35
N VAL A 7 -16.79 -18.30 33.34
CA VAL A 7 -16.19 -16.96 33.15
C VAL A 7 -16.11 -16.65 31.66
N GLY A 8 -17.07 -15.84 31.23
CA GLY A 8 -17.18 -15.37 29.86
C GLY A 8 -16.21 -14.24 29.56
N ARG A 9 -15.72 -14.23 28.31
CA ARG A 9 -15.23 -13.01 27.67
C ARG A 9 -16.26 -12.54 26.67
N ALA A 10 -17.02 -11.53 27.08
CA ALA A 10 -17.83 -10.72 26.19
C ALA A 10 -16.91 -10.00 25.20
N VAL A 11 -16.96 -10.38 23.93
CA VAL A 11 -16.48 -9.52 22.85
C VAL A 11 -17.49 -8.38 22.74
N ALA A 12 -17.13 -7.24 23.32
CA ALA A 12 -17.94 -6.04 23.32
C ALA A 12 -18.34 -5.68 21.87
N ALA A 13 -19.62 -5.88 21.57
CA ALA A 13 -20.29 -5.32 20.42
C ALA A 13 -20.20 -3.79 20.52
N ALA A 14 -19.23 -3.21 19.82
CA ALA A 14 -19.21 -1.78 19.57
C ALA A 14 -20.41 -1.45 18.67
N ARG A 15 -21.47 -0.97 19.32
CA ARG A 15 -22.69 -0.38 18.76
C ARG A 15 -22.38 0.33 17.45
N MET A 16 -22.81 -0.27 16.34
CA MET A 16 -22.64 0.30 15.00
C MET A 16 -23.44 1.59 14.92
N ALA A 17 -22.71 2.70 14.90
CA ALA A 17 -23.26 3.99 14.52
C ALA A 17 -24.05 3.83 13.21
N THR A 18 -25.30 4.28 13.25
CA THR A 18 -26.23 4.34 12.13
C THR A 18 -25.54 4.83 10.85
N PRO A 19 -25.74 4.18 9.68
CA PRO A 19 -25.17 4.63 8.42
C PRO A 19 -25.99 5.82 7.91
N GLY A 20 -25.86 6.96 8.58
CA GLY A 20 -26.39 8.23 8.12
C GLY A 20 -25.76 8.55 6.79
N LYS A 21 -26.57 8.55 5.73
CA LYS A 21 -26.26 8.99 4.36
C LYS A 21 -25.75 10.44 4.35
N ARG A 22 -24.55 10.71 4.84
CA ARG A 22 -23.87 11.99 4.55
C ARG A 22 -23.27 11.87 3.17
N ARG A 23 -24.11 12.13 2.16
CA ARG A 23 -23.64 12.48 0.82
C ARG A 23 -22.68 13.66 1.00
N MET A 24 -21.47 13.56 0.45
CA MET A 24 -20.50 14.65 0.60
C MET A 24 -21.04 15.92 -0.04
N PRO A 25 -20.78 17.10 0.58
CA PRO A 25 -21.20 18.36 -0.01
C PRO A 25 -20.57 18.49 -1.41
N ALA A 26 -21.37 18.95 -2.37
CA ALA A 26 -20.98 18.97 -3.78
C ALA A 26 -19.71 19.79 -4.02
N GLU A 27 -19.57 20.91 -3.31
CA GLU A 27 -18.38 21.77 -3.34
C GLU A 27 -17.12 21.03 -2.88
N ALA A 28 -17.19 20.31 -1.75
CA ALA A 28 -16.05 19.54 -1.27
C ALA A 28 -15.70 18.39 -2.23
N LEU A 29 -16.70 17.77 -2.86
CA LEU A 29 -16.46 16.74 -3.87
C LEU A 29 -15.75 17.31 -5.11
N ALA A 30 -16.15 18.50 -5.55
CA ALA A 30 -15.52 19.19 -6.69
C ALA A 30 -14.05 19.54 -6.39
N VAL A 31 -13.77 20.10 -5.20
CA VAL A 31 -12.40 20.41 -4.76
C VAL A 31 -11.53 19.14 -4.69
N LEU A 32 -12.06 18.06 -4.10
CA LEU A 32 -11.33 16.79 -4.03
C LEU A 32 -11.10 16.18 -5.42
N LYS A 33 -12.05 16.33 -6.34
CA LYS A 33 -11.92 15.85 -7.72
C LYS A 33 -10.83 16.60 -8.47
N LEU A 34 -10.79 17.93 -8.36
CA LEU A 34 -9.74 18.76 -8.96
C LEU A 34 -8.36 18.33 -8.47
N ARG A 35 -8.19 18.22 -7.15
CA ARG A 35 -6.93 17.75 -6.55
C ARG A 35 -6.52 16.36 -7.04
N LEU A 36 -7.45 15.41 -7.13
CA LEU A 36 -7.14 14.07 -7.66
C LEU A 36 -6.74 14.10 -9.13
N GLN A 37 -7.26 15.03 -9.93
CA GLN A 37 -6.85 15.19 -11.33
C GLN A 37 -5.43 15.75 -11.44
N GLU A 38 -5.07 16.72 -10.59
CA GLU A 38 -3.70 17.24 -10.47
C GLU A 38 -2.74 16.14 -10.00
N ASP A 39 -3.09 15.43 -8.93
CA ASP A 39 -2.32 14.30 -8.39
C ASP A 39 -2.11 13.23 -9.48
N ARG A 40 -3.16 12.93 -10.27
CA ARG A 40 -3.10 11.97 -11.39
C ARG A 40 -2.12 12.43 -12.46
N PHE A 41 -2.18 13.70 -12.86
CA PHE A 41 -1.28 14.26 -13.86
C PHE A 41 0.17 14.20 -13.39
N PHE A 42 0.44 14.65 -12.16
CA PHE A 42 1.75 14.60 -11.56
C PHE A 42 2.30 13.18 -11.50
N ARG A 43 1.49 12.22 -11.02
CA ARG A 43 1.90 10.82 -10.89
C ARG A 43 2.19 10.15 -12.23
N ARG A 44 1.41 10.45 -13.27
CA ARG A 44 1.65 9.95 -14.64
C ARG A 44 2.98 10.47 -15.20
N ASN A 45 3.27 11.75 -15.01
CA ASN A 45 4.55 12.32 -15.44
C ASN A 45 5.73 11.72 -14.68
N GLN A 46 5.60 11.57 -13.35
CA GLN A 46 6.62 10.90 -12.55
C GLN A 46 6.89 9.48 -13.04
N LEU A 47 5.84 8.68 -13.31
CA LEU A 47 5.98 7.32 -13.82
C LEU A 47 6.67 7.27 -15.17
N ARG A 48 6.33 8.18 -16.10
CA ARG A 48 7.04 8.31 -17.37
C ARG A 48 8.55 8.50 -17.14
N ASP A 49 8.92 9.43 -16.26
CA ASP A 49 10.32 9.75 -16.01
C ASP A 49 11.08 8.57 -15.35
N LEU A 50 10.44 7.83 -14.44
CA LEU A 50 11.01 6.63 -13.82
C LEU A 50 11.20 5.48 -14.83
N LEU A 51 10.24 5.30 -15.73
CA LEU A 51 10.31 4.29 -16.80
C LEU A 51 11.36 4.63 -17.84
N ASP A 52 11.47 5.91 -18.24
CA ASP A 52 12.46 6.37 -19.20
C ASP A 52 13.90 6.19 -18.69
N ARG A 53 14.13 6.35 -17.38
CA ARG A 53 15.42 6.04 -16.73
C ARG A 53 15.78 4.55 -16.76
N SER A 54 14.77 3.68 -16.80
CA SER A 54 14.94 2.22 -16.74
C SER A 54 15.12 1.58 -18.12
N ARG A 55 15.12 2.37 -19.20
CA ARG A 55 15.25 1.86 -20.58
C ARG A 55 16.59 1.14 -20.80
N PRO A 56 16.60 -0.02 -21.49
CA PRO A 56 17.80 -0.83 -21.68
C PRO A 56 18.86 -0.17 -22.56
N ASN A 57 18.47 0.76 -23.43
CA ASN A 57 19.35 1.41 -24.41
C ASN A 57 19.96 2.75 -23.92
N ARG A 58 19.88 3.05 -22.61
CA ARG A 58 20.45 4.28 -22.02
C ARG A 58 21.82 3.97 -21.41
N PRO A 59 22.85 4.83 -21.55
CA PRO A 59 24.12 4.66 -20.87
C PRO A 59 23.89 4.50 -19.37
N LYS A 60 24.13 3.30 -18.83
CA LYS A 60 24.00 3.04 -17.40
C LYS A 60 25.29 3.52 -16.74
N GLU A 61 25.28 4.72 -16.16
CA GLU A 61 26.25 5.07 -15.12
C GLU A 61 26.05 4.07 -13.98
N GLN A 62 26.94 3.07 -13.92
CA GLN A 62 27.07 2.03 -12.88
C GLN A 62 25.77 1.74 -12.11
N CYS A 63 24.89 0.94 -12.72
CA CYS A 63 23.67 0.52 -12.07
C CYS A 63 23.95 -0.70 -11.17
N THR A 64 24.15 -0.47 -9.89
CA THR A 64 24.27 -1.55 -8.89
C THR A 64 22.93 -2.27 -8.73
N THR A 65 22.96 -3.55 -8.34
CA THR A 65 21.75 -4.34 -8.04
C THR A 65 20.83 -3.63 -7.05
N ALA A 66 21.38 -3.10 -5.96
CA ALA A 66 20.65 -2.31 -4.98
C ALA A 66 19.91 -1.10 -5.59
N ARG A 67 20.54 -0.39 -6.54
CA ARG A 67 19.90 0.77 -7.19
C ARG A 67 18.75 0.35 -8.10
N ILE A 68 18.88 -0.79 -8.77
CA ILE A 68 17.82 -1.37 -9.62
C ILE A 68 16.62 -1.77 -8.76
N GLU A 69 16.85 -2.44 -7.63
CA GLU A 69 15.79 -2.87 -6.71
C GLU A 69 15.03 -1.69 -6.13
N VAL A 70 15.74 -0.66 -5.64
CA VAL A 70 15.11 0.57 -5.14
C VAL A 70 14.27 1.24 -6.23
N GLN A 71 14.80 1.33 -7.45
CA GLN A 71 14.08 1.92 -8.59
C GLN A 71 12.81 1.11 -8.93
N ALA A 72 12.87 -0.21 -8.88
CA ALA A 72 11.73 -1.08 -9.10
C ALA A 72 10.66 -0.89 -8.01
N GLN A 73 11.05 -0.83 -6.74
CA GLN A 73 10.14 -0.58 -5.61
C GLN A 73 9.46 0.79 -5.71
N LEU A 74 10.21 1.84 -6.05
CA LEU A 74 9.67 3.19 -6.26
C LEU A 74 8.65 3.21 -7.40
N THR A 75 8.95 2.51 -8.49
CA THR A 75 8.05 2.40 -9.65
C THR A 75 6.77 1.65 -9.28
N ALA A 76 6.89 0.52 -8.59
CA ALA A 76 5.74 -0.26 -8.13
C ALA A 76 4.83 0.56 -7.20
N ALA A 77 5.41 1.23 -6.20
CA ALA A 77 4.67 2.09 -5.29
C ALA A 77 3.95 3.25 -6.03
N ALA A 78 4.60 3.87 -7.01
CA ALA A 78 3.99 4.93 -7.81
C ALA A 78 2.82 4.42 -8.68
N ILE A 79 2.91 3.20 -9.22
CA ILE A 79 1.82 2.55 -9.96
C ILE A 79 0.63 2.28 -9.02
N GLU A 80 0.87 1.76 -7.83
CA GLU A 80 -0.18 1.50 -6.85
C GLU A 80 -0.93 2.78 -6.47
N VAL A 81 -0.21 3.87 -6.19
CA VAL A 81 -0.83 5.15 -5.87
C VAL A 81 -1.60 5.72 -7.06
N LEU A 82 -1.09 5.59 -8.29
CA LEU A 82 -1.85 6.01 -9.48
C LEU A 82 -3.15 5.22 -9.63
N SER A 83 -3.10 3.91 -9.41
CA SER A 83 -4.28 3.03 -9.41
C SER A 83 -5.31 3.47 -8.36
N ASP A 84 -4.86 3.83 -7.15
CA ASP A 84 -5.71 4.36 -6.08
C ASP A 84 -6.42 5.65 -6.50
N ILE A 85 -5.68 6.56 -7.14
CA ILE A 85 -6.20 7.85 -7.62
C ILE A 85 -7.26 7.62 -8.71
N GLU A 86 -6.97 6.78 -9.70
CA GLU A 86 -7.91 6.48 -10.78
C GLU A 86 -9.16 5.77 -10.25
N ALA A 87 -9.00 4.81 -9.34
CA ALA A 87 -10.13 4.17 -8.66
C ALA A 87 -10.97 5.16 -7.85
N ALA A 88 -10.35 6.14 -7.19
CA ALA A 88 -11.05 7.20 -6.47
C ALA A 88 -11.90 8.07 -7.40
N LEU A 89 -11.35 8.48 -8.55
CA LEU A 89 -12.08 9.23 -9.57
C LEU A 89 -13.27 8.44 -10.14
N ILE A 90 -13.11 7.13 -10.39
CA ILE A 90 -14.22 6.25 -10.80
C ILE A 90 -15.30 6.19 -9.70
N ARG A 91 -14.91 6.08 -8.43
CA ARG A 91 -15.86 6.12 -7.30
C ARG A 91 -16.61 7.46 -7.23
N MET A 92 -15.97 8.57 -7.58
CA MET A 92 -16.63 9.88 -7.62
C MET A 92 -17.68 9.92 -8.74
N ASN A 93 -17.33 9.46 -9.94
CA ASN A 93 -18.25 9.44 -11.08
C ASN A 93 -19.44 8.50 -10.86
N THR A 94 -19.25 7.41 -10.12
CA THR A 94 -20.32 6.44 -9.79
C THR A 94 -21.09 6.79 -8.50
N GLY A 95 -20.77 7.90 -7.83
CA GLY A 95 -21.42 8.31 -6.57
C GLY A 95 -21.10 7.40 -5.36
N ARG A 96 -20.09 6.54 -5.48
CA ARG A 96 -19.65 5.59 -4.43
C ARG A 96 -18.49 6.13 -3.58
N TYR A 97 -17.98 7.31 -3.90
CA TYR A 97 -16.87 7.94 -3.20
C TYR A 97 -17.19 8.25 -1.74
N GLY A 98 -16.18 8.18 -0.87
CA GLY A 98 -16.32 8.40 0.57
C GLY A 98 -16.84 7.19 1.35
N ARG A 99 -16.86 5.99 0.76
CA ARG A 99 -17.16 4.72 1.45
C ARG A 99 -15.92 3.82 1.52
N CYS A 100 -15.72 3.19 2.67
CA CYS A 100 -14.66 2.22 2.87
C CYS A 100 -14.90 0.97 2.04
N GLN A 101 -13.91 0.49 1.28
CA GLN A 101 -14.04 -0.73 0.48
C GLN A 101 -14.03 -2.04 1.29
N MET A 102 -13.74 -1.99 2.60
CA MET A 102 -13.68 -3.19 3.45
C MET A 102 -14.90 -3.33 4.37
N CYS A 103 -15.41 -2.23 4.91
CA CYS A 103 -16.52 -2.26 5.87
C CYS A 103 -17.72 -1.41 5.43
N GLU A 104 -17.67 -0.83 4.23
CA GLU A 104 -18.73 -0.02 3.59
C GLU A 104 -19.20 1.24 4.33
N ALA A 105 -18.70 1.45 5.55
CA ALA A 105 -18.93 2.64 6.34
C ALA A 105 -18.35 3.90 5.68
N ALA A 106 -18.91 5.06 6.03
CA ALA A 106 -18.42 6.35 5.55
C ALA A 106 -16.98 6.59 6.01
N THR A 107 -16.13 7.02 5.08
CA THR A 107 -14.80 7.52 5.36
C THR A 107 -14.92 8.96 5.84
N GLY A 108 -14.34 9.28 7.00
CA GLY A 108 -14.42 10.62 7.57
C GLY A 108 -13.86 11.69 6.62
N LEU A 109 -14.57 12.81 6.49
CA LEU A 109 -14.21 13.91 5.58
C LEU A 109 -12.78 14.41 5.84
N GLN A 110 -12.39 14.59 7.10
CA GLN A 110 -11.03 14.99 7.48
C GLN A 110 -9.96 14.07 6.88
N ARG A 111 -10.22 12.77 6.81
CA ARG A 111 -9.30 11.81 6.17
C ARG A 111 -9.25 12.00 4.65
N LEU A 112 -10.39 12.22 4.00
CA LEU A 112 -10.45 12.45 2.56
C LEU A 112 -9.79 13.76 2.15
N LEU A 113 -9.85 14.79 3.00
CA LEU A 113 -9.12 16.05 2.80
C LEU A 113 -7.61 15.88 2.90
N ILE A 114 -7.11 14.94 3.70
CA ILE A 114 -5.67 14.65 3.81
C ILE A 114 -5.23 13.70 2.69
N VAL A 115 -5.92 12.57 2.53
CA VAL A 115 -5.62 11.49 1.57
C VAL A 115 -6.85 11.18 0.71
N PRO A 116 -7.05 11.89 -0.41
CA PRO A 116 -8.27 11.77 -1.21
C PRO A 116 -8.40 10.43 -1.94
N HIS A 117 -7.30 9.77 -2.28
CA HIS A 117 -7.33 8.48 -2.98
C HIS A 117 -7.57 7.27 -2.06
N THR A 118 -7.67 7.48 -0.74
CA THR A 118 -7.79 6.39 0.26
C THR A 118 -8.95 5.43 -0.05
N ARG A 119 -8.66 4.13 -0.07
CA ARG A 119 -9.65 3.06 -0.25
C ARG A 119 -10.39 2.70 1.06
N TYR A 120 -9.76 2.97 2.20
CA TYR A 120 -10.20 2.48 3.50
C TYR A 120 -10.38 3.60 4.53
N CYS A 121 -11.29 3.38 5.48
CA CYS A 121 -11.37 4.21 6.68
C CYS A 121 -10.15 3.98 7.60
N ALA A 122 -9.91 4.89 8.55
CA ALA A 122 -8.74 4.82 9.43
C ALA A 122 -8.63 3.49 10.21
N ARG A 123 -9.77 2.92 10.65
CA ARG A 123 -9.83 1.62 11.32
C ARG A 123 -9.37 0.49 10.40
N CYS A 124 -9.95 0.42 9.20
CA CYS A 124 -9.66 -0.63 8.22
C CYS A 124 -8.22 -0.53 7.69
N HIS A 125 -7.72 0.69 7.51
CA HIS A 125 -6.33 0.93 7.15
C HIS A 125 -5.38 0.37 8.22
N ARG A 126 -5.58 0.71 9.50
CA ARG A 126 -4.76 0.18 10.60
C ARG A 126 -4.79 -1.36 10.67
N ALA A 127 -5.96 -1.97 10.48
CA ALA A 127 -6.08 -3.42 10.47
C ALA A 127 -5.26 -4.06 9.34
N LYS A 128 -5.26 -3.45 8.14
CA LYS A 128 -4.47 -3.92 6.99
C LYS A 128 -2.96 -3.79 7.25
N GLU A 129 -2.50 -2.66 7.80
CA GLU A 129 -1.09 -2.46 8.16
C GLU A 129 -0.59 -3.49 9.19
N ILE A 130 -1.39 -3.81 10.20
CA ILE A 130 -1.05 -4.82 11.22
C ILE A 130 -1.05 -6.23 10.60
N GLY A 131 -1.92 -6.50 9.63
CA GLY A 131 -1.88 -7.73 8.84
C GLY A 131 -0.61 -7.85 8.00
N ALA A 132 -0.25 -6.78 7.29
CA ALA A 132 0.95 -6.73 6.45
C ALA A 132 2.24 -6.90 7.26
N ARG A 133 2.37 -6.24 8.41
CA ARG A 133 3.53 -6.39 9.32
C ARG A 133 3.68 -7.81 9.88
N ARG A 134 2.59 -8.56 10.01
CA ARG A 134 2.64 -9.97 10.41
C ARG A 134 3.10 -10.88 9.28
N ALA A 135 2.78 -10.53 8.03
CA ALA A 135 3.28 -11.24 6.85
C ALA A 135 4.78 -10.98 6.60
N ASP A 136 5.22 -9.73 6.76
CA ASP A 136 6.62 -9.32 6.57
C ASP A 136 7.59 -10.00 7.57
N ARG A 137 7.17 -10.17 8.84
CA ARG A 137 7.98 -10.85 9.88
C ARG A 137 8.27 -12.33 9.61
N GLY A 138 7.65 -12.94 8.58
CA GLY A 138 7.88 -14.32 8.17
C GLY A 138 8.56 -14.50 6.81
N GLY A 139 8.96 -13.41 6.13
CA GLY A 139 9.41 -13.44 4.73
C GLY A 139 10.86 -13.01 4.47
N TRP A 140 11.67 -12.79 5.52
CA TRP A 140 13.02 -12.20 5.41
C TRP A 140 14.18 -13.21 5.55
N VAL A 141 13.95 -14.51 5.27
CA VAL A 141 15.01 -15.56 5.32
C VAL A 141 15.38 -16.19 3.96
N ASP A 142 14.67 -15.88 2.87
CA ASP A 142 14.98 -16.51 1.57
C ASP A 142 15.92 -15.66 0.69
N GLY A 143 17.13 -15.38 1.17
CA GLY A 143 18.07 -14.53 0.43
C GLY A 143 19.55 -14.61 0.78
N LEU A 144 20.02 -15.64 1.49
CA LEU A 144 21.47 -15.84 1.70
C LEU A 144 21.87 -17.33 1.70
N ALA A 145 21.79 -17.97 0.54
CA ALA A 145 22.44 -19.26 0.30
C ALA A 145 22.72 -19.46 -1.19
N ALA A 146 23.67 -18.69 -1.74
CA ALA A 146 24.44 -19.08 -2.92
C ALA A 146 25.52 -18.04 -3.17
N HIS A 147 26.64 -18.08 -2.43
CA HIS A 147 27.98 -17.70 -2.89
C HIS A 147 29.01 -18.00 -1.78
N GLY A 148 29.38 -19.27 -1.70
CA GLY A 148 30.63 -19.81 -1.16
C GLY A 148 30.73 -21.16 -1.87
N ASP A 149 31.69 -21.40 -2.76
CA ASP A 149 33.04 -21.77 -2.35
C ASP A 149 34.10 -21.26 -3.35
N VAL A 150 35.04 -20.45 -2.86
CA VAL A 150 36.42 -20.37 -3.40
C VAL A 150 37.36 -20.42 -2.20
N LEU A 151 37.72 -21.64 -1.83
CA LEU A 151 38.93 -22.01 -1.09
C LEU A 151 39.37 -23.30 -1.81
N GLY A 152 40.44 -23.38 -2.59
CA GLY A 152 41.73 -22.75 -2.40
C GLY A 152 42.69 -23.67 -1.66
N ASP A 153 42.70 -24.98 -1.96
CA ASP A 153 43.70 -25.91 -1.44
C ASP A 153 45.02 -25.70 -2.20
N GLY A 154 45.81 -24.75 -1.71
CA GLY A 154 47.25 -24.76 -1.89
C GLY A 154 47.86 -25.71 -0.87
N ASP A 155 48.28 -26.88 -1.35
CA ASP A 155 49.02 -27.87 -0.55
C ASP A 155 50.50 -27.45 -0.43
N PRO A 156 51.03 -27.13 0.77
CA PRO A 156 52.46 -27.01 0.98
C PRO A 156 53.04 -28.40 1.27
N GLY A 157 53.93 -28.86 0.39
CA GLY A 157 54.44 -30.23 0.40
C GLY A 157 55.19 -30.68 1.66
N LEU A 158 55.39 -31.99 1.74
CA LEU A 158 56.36 -32.62 2.63
C LEU A 158 56.94 -33.89 1.95
N ALA A 159 58.28 -33.90 1.85
CA ALA A 159 59.22 -35.03 1.80
C ALA A 159 59.09 -36.11 0.71
#